data_AF-A0A847N9T3-F1
#
_entry.id   AF-A0A847N9T3-F1
#
_cell.length_a   1.000
_cell.length_b   1.000
_cell.length_c   1.000
_cell.angle_alpha   90.00
_cell.angle_beta   90.00
_cell.angle_gamma   90.00
#
_symmetry.space_group_name_H-M   'P 1'
#
loop_
_entity.id
_entity.type
_entity.pdbx_description
1 polymer ?
#
loop_
_entity_poly.entity_id
_entity_poly.type
_entity_poly.pdbx_seq_one_letter_code
_entity_poly.pdbx_strand_id
1 'polypeptide(L)'
;MPYKKECVLIDRECTDCGECNTCDLDPNKICDNCCTCIEKDADYSSIEIDEIIEDEDAELDMEELEKWKYEKGYIIDYRQNNEND
;
A
#
# COMPACT_ATOMS: atom_id res chain seq x y z
N MET A 1 -17.75 9.52 18.67
CA MET A 1 -18.74 8.83 17.83
C MET A 1 -18.14 7.48 17.47
N PRO A 2 -18.87 6.35 17.53
CA PRO A 2 -18.29 5.08 17.09
C PRO A 2 -18.03 5.19 15.58
N TYR A 3 -16.77 5.06 15.19
CA TYR A 3 -16.36 5.04 13.78
C TYR A 3 -16.91 3.76 13.16
N LYS A 4 -17.77 3.90 12.14
CA LYS A 4 -18.28 2.78 11.36
C LYS A 4 -17.36 2.57 10.18
N LYS A 5 -16.73 1.41 10.11
CA LYS A 5 -15.85 1.05 9.00
C LYS A 5 -16.70 0.71 7.77
N GLU A 6 -16.42 1.35 6.64
CA GLU A 6 -17.05 1.02 5.36
C GLU A 6 -16.35 -0.16 4.69
N CYS A 7 -17.07 -0.89 3.84
CA CYS A 7 -16.52 -2.00 3.08
C CYS A 7 -15.74 -1.45 1.87
N VAL A 8 -14.50 -1.92 1.71
CA VAL A 8 -13.62 -1.47 0.61
C VAL A 8 -14.02 -2.02 -0.77
N LEU A 9 -14.86 -3.05 -0.83
CA LEU A 9 -15.27 -3.68 -2.09
C LEU A 9 -16.64 -3.19 -2.58
N ILE A 10 -17.54 -2.78 -1.68
CA ILE A 10 -18.93 -2.43 -2.00
C ILE A 10 -19.47 -1.38 -1.04
N ASP A 11 -20.39 -0.54 -1.51
CA ASP A 11 -20.99 0.58 -0.76
C ASP A 11 -21.95 0.10 0.35
N ARG A 12 -21.38 -0.34 1.48
CA ARG A 12 -22.08 -0.74 2.71
C ARG A 12 -21.14 -0.69 3.92
N GLU A 13 -21.72 -0.77 5.12
CA GLU A 13 -20.96 -1.01 6.36
C GLU A 13 -20.22 -2.36 6.31
N CYS A 14 -18.98 -2.37 6.81
CA CYS A 14 -18.16 -3.57 6.91
C CYS A 14 -18.80 -4.57 7.88
N THR A 15 -18.93 -5.82 7.43
CA THR A 15 -19.45 -6.94 8.24
C THR A 15 -18.38 -7.97 8.60
N ASP A 16 -17.10 -7.61 8.44
CA ASP A 16 -15.94 -8.47 8.67
C ASP A 16 -16.01 -9.83 7.93
N CYS A 17 -16.51 -9.80 6.68
CA CYS A 17 -16.68 -11.02 5.87
C CYS A 17 -15.35 -11.65 5.39
N GLY A 18 -14.27 -10.87 5.34
CA GLY A 18 -12.94 -11.33 4.94
C GLY A 18 -12.72 -11.48 3.43
N GLU A 19 -13.70 -11.16 2.58
CA GLU A 19 -13.58 -11.28 1.11
C GLU A 19 -12.42 -10.45 0.55
N CYS A 20 -12.21 -9.23 1.07
CA CYS A 20 -11.12 -8.33 0.69
C CYS A 20 -9.71 -8.85 1.01
N ASN A 21 -9.59 -9.96 1.75
CA ASN A 21 -8.29 -10.61 2.01
C ASN A 21 -7.88 -11.59 0.91
N THR A 22 -8.71 -11.81 -0.11
CA THR A 22 -8.42 -12.74 -1.21
C THR A 22 -7.80 -12.00 -2.38
N CYS A 23 -6.89 -12.65 -3.11
CA CYS A 23 -6.29 -12.09 -4.30
C CYS A 23 -7.30 -11.99 -5.45
N ASP A 24 -7.36 -10.83 -6.10
CA ASP A 24 -8.24 -10.61 -7.26
C ASP A 24 -7.91 -11.52 -8.46
N LEU A 25 -6.66 -11.97 -8.57
CA LEU A 25 -6.21 -12.85 -9.66
C LEU A 25 -6.32 -14.34 -9.35
N ASP A 26 -6.23 -14.72 -8.08
CA ASP A 26 -6.29 -16.13 -7.64
C ASP A 26 -7.17 -16.27 -6.40
N PRO A 27 -8.41 -16.79 -6.54
CA PRO A 27 -9.34 -17.00 -5.44
C PRO A 27 -8.83 -17.95 -4.34
N ASN A 28 -7.77 -18.73 -4.59
CA ASN A 28 -7.17 -19.62 -3.60
C ASN A 28 -6.02 -18.96 -2.82
N LYS A 29 -5.61 -17.75 -3.20
CA LYS A 29 -4.48 -17.02 -2.61
C LYS A 29 -4.98 -15.94 -1.67
N ILE A 30 -4.49 -15.93 -0.43
CA ILE A 30 -4.62 -14.79 0.48
C ILE A 30 -3.74 -13.66 -0.06
N CYS A 31 -4.31 -12.46 -0.18
CA CYS A 31 -3.59 -11.28 -0.65
C CYS A 31 -2.40 -10.99 0.27
N ASP A 32 -1.22 -10.93 -0.33
CA ASP A 32 0.08 -10.65 0.29
C ASP A 32 0.63 -9.28 -0.16
N ASN A 33 -0.24 -8.42 -0.70
CA ASN A 33 0.10 -7.11 -1.25
C ASN A 33 1.20 -7.16 -2.34
N CYS A 34 1.29 -8.24 -3.13
CA CYS A 34 2.26 -8.35 -4.24
C CYS A 34 1.98 -7.40 -5.43
N CYS A 35 0.86 -6.68 -5.44
CA CYS A 35 0.47 -5.69 -6.46
C CYS A 35 0.45 -6.20 -7.91
N THR A 36 0.38 -7.52 -8.13
CA THR A 36 0.35 -8.09 -9.49
C THR A 36 -1.02 -7.90 -10.17
N CYS A 37 -2.08 -7.69 -9.40
CA CYS A 37 -3.42 -7.38 -9.89
C CYS A 37 -3.59 -5.93 -10.39
N ILE A 38 -2.61 -5.05 -10.12
CA ILE A 38 -2.66 -3.63 -10.49
C ILE A 38 -2.16 -3.45 -11.94
N GLU A 39 -2.89 -2.67 -12.73
CA GLU A 39 -2.53 -2.33 -14.11
C GLU A 39 -1.21 -1.55 -14.16
N LYS A 40 -0.29 -2.01 -15.02
CA LYS A 40 1.06 -1.44 -15.16
C LYS A 40 1.20 -0.47 -16.33
N ASP A 41 0.21 -0.43 -17.22
CA ASP A 41 0.19 0.43 -18.41
C ASP A 41 -0.47 1.79 -18.14
N ALA A 42 -0.55 2.22 -16.88
CA ALA A 42 -1.02 3.55 -16.50
C ALA A 42 0.11 4.59 -16.60
N ASP A 43 -0.22 5.83 -16.99
CA ASP A 43 0.74 6.93 -17.12
C ASP A 43 1.41 7.29 -15.78
N TYR A 44 0.76 7.00 -14.65
CA TYR A 44 1.30 7.18 -13.30
C TYR A 44 0.66 6.18 -12.32
N SER A 45 1.38 5.87 -11.23
CA SER A 45 0.86 5.13 -10.09
C SER A 45 0.83 6.05 -8.87
N SER A 46 -0.23 5.96 -8.06
CA SER A 46 -0.38 6.74 -6.83
C SER A 46 -0.69 5.83 -5.65
N ILE A 47 -0.17 6.19 -4.48
CA ILE A 47 -0.52 5.57 -3.19
C ILE A 47 -1.03 6.72 -2.31
N GLU A 48 -2.30 6.65 -1.92
CA GLU A 48 -2.89 7.60 -0.97
C GLU A 48 -2.67 7.12 0.46
N ILE A 49 -2.32 8.04 1.36
CA ILE A 49 -2.13 7.77 2.79
C ILE A 49 -3.33 8.37 3.51
N ASP A 50 -4.18 7.50 4.07
CA ASP A 50 -5.36 7.93 4.83
C ASP A 50 -5.00 8.42 6.24
N GLU A 51 -4.09 7.72 6.92
CA GLU A 51 -3.71 8.00 8.30
C GLU A 51 -2.26 7.57 8.57
N ILE A 52 -1.58 8.28 9.47
CA ILE A 52 -0.30 7.87 10.05
C ILE A 52 -0.56 7.56 11.52
N ILE A 53 -0.39 6.30 11.90
CA ILE A 53 -0.56 5.86 13.28
C ILE A 53 0.80 5.94 13.97
N GLU A 54 0.90 6.80 15.00
CA GLU A 54 2.06 6.86 15.87
C GLU A 54 1.90 5.84 17.00
N ASP A 55 2.91 5.01 17.21
CA ASP A 55 2.99 4.13 18.37
C ASP A 55 3.86 4.81 19.43
N GLU A 56 3.24 5.27 20.52
CA GLU A 56 3.94 5.96 21.62
C GLU A 56 4.97 5.06 22.32
N ASP A 57 4.79 3.73 22.23
CA ASP A 57 5.69 2.73 22.81
C ASP A 57 6.70 2.19 21.79
N ALA A 58 6.73 2.71 20.54
CA ALA A 58 7.71 2.31 19.55
C ALA A 58 9.12 2.78 19.94
N GLU A 59 9.93 1.86 20.43
CA GLU A 59 11.37 2.07 20.57
C GLU A 59 12.02 2.05 19.19
N LEU A 60 12.24 3.24 18.62
CA LEU A 60 12.93 3.40 17.36
C LEU A 60 14.44 3.21 17.54
N ASP A 61 15.00 2.16 16.94
CA ASP A 61 16.44 2.01 16.83
C ASP A 61 16.98 2.98 15.76
N MET A 62 17.68 4.01 16.23
CA MET A 62 18.30 5.02 15.37
C MET A 62 19.35 4.42 14.43
N GLU A 63 20.04 3.34 14.82
CA GLU A 63 21.02 2.65 13.98
C GLU A 63 20.31 1.90 12.84
N GLU A 64 19.17 1.25 13.13
CA GLU A 64 18.33 0.58 12.13
C GLU A 64 17.67 1.58 11.16
N LEU A 65 17.17 2.70 11.66
CA LEU A 65 16.58 3.77 10.83
C LEU A 65 17.60 4.43 9.91
N GLU A 66 18.83 4.65 10.39
CA GLU A 66 19.92 5.13 9.54
C GLU A 66 20.28 4.11 8.46
N LYS A 67 20.26 2.82 8.79
CA LYS A 67 20.52 1.74 7.83
C LYS A 67 19.47 1.68 6.72
N TRP A 68 18.18 1.83 7.02
CA TRP A 68 17.11 1.84 6.02
C TRP A 68 17.34 2.92 4.95
N LYS A 69 17.79 4.12 5.34
CA LYS A 69 18.09 5.20 4.39
C LYS A 69 19.13 4.83 3.34
N TYR A 70 20.01 3.85 3.62
CA TYR A 70 21.12 3.46 2.76
C TYR A 70 21.03 2.02 2.24
N GLU A 71 20.08 1.21 2.71
CA GLU A 71 19.77 -0.08 2.12
C GLU A 71 19.01 0.10 0.80
N LYS A 72 19.72 -0.16 -0.30
CA LYS A 72 19.20 -0.23 -1.69
C LYS A 72 17.78 -0.82 -1.75
N GLY A 73 16.81 -0.04 -2.23
CA GLY A 73 15.56 -0.65 -2.73
C GLY A 73 14.42 0.24 -3.20
N TYR A 74 14.27 1.49 -2.73
CA TYR A 74 13.16 2.34 -3.19
C TYR A 74 13.65 3.74 -3.58
N ILE A 75 14.51 3.80 -4.60
CA ILE A 75 14.63 5.02 -5.41
C ILE A 75 13.54 4.92 -6.47
N ILE A 76 12.42 5.62 -6.26
CA ILE A 76 11.46 5.88 -7.34
C ILE A 76 12.11 6.97 -8.21
N ASP A 77 12.68 6.58 -9.34
CA ASP A 77 13.27 7.52 -10.30
C ASP A 77 12.15 8.25 -11.06
N TYR A 78 11.81 9.46 -10.61
CA TYR A 78 10.78 10.31 -11.23
C TYR A 78 11.25 11.00 -12.53
N ARG A 79 12.32 10.54 -13.19
CA ARG A 79 12.79 11.19 -14.43
C ARG A 79 13.21 10.19 -15.50
N GLN A 80 12.27 9.88 -16.40
CA GLN A 80 12.46 10.01 -17.85
C GLN A 80 11.15 9.73 -18.57
N ASN A 81 10.49 10.79 -19.03
CA ASN A 81 9.79 10.88 -20.32
C ASN A 81 9.35 12.33 -20.53
N ASN A 82 10.34 13.21 -20.68
CA ASN A 82 10.20 14.46 -21.42
C ASN A 82 11.52 14.66 -22.15
N GLU A 83 11.65 13.93 -23.26
CA GLU A 83 12.48 14.25 -24.43
C GLU A 83 12.43 13.01 -25.32
N ASN A 84 11.62 13.06 -26.38
CA ASN A 84 12.03 12.75 -27.76
C ASN A 84 10.80 12.85 -28.70
N ASP A 85 10.84 13.92 -29.52
CA ASP A 85 10.12 14.22 -30.78
C ASP A 85 8.60 14.48 -30.78
#